data_AF-A0A845YJE8-F1
#
_entry.id   AF-A0A845YJE8-F1
#
_cell.length_a   1.000
_cell.length_b   1.000
_cell.length_c   1.000
_cell.angle_alpha   90.00
_cell.angle_beta   90.00
_cell.angle_gamma   90.00
#
_symmetry.space_group_name_H-M   'P 1'
#
loop_
_entity.id
_entity.type
_entity.pdbx_description
1 polymer ?
#
loop_
_entity_poly.entity_id
_entity_poly.type
_entity_poly.pdbx_seq_one_letter_code
_entity_poly.pdbx_strand_id
1 'polypeptide(L)'
;MADGSMAFIDFGMMDQLSQDMKETLVDSVVHLINQEYDRLADDFVKLGFLTPDVNVRPIVPALQAVFDGAIGESVGNFNFKSITDKFSEVMYEYPFRVPAKFALIIRSLVTQEGLALTLNPGFKIVEIAYPYVARRLLMGETESLRRRLIEVLFKDGRFQWQRLENMIRIAQSDQGFNLIPTAGLGMQFLMSDEGQYLRQQILAALTEDNRLHTEEVFRLWHLVKDDLQPNQLFGAAWSVLAGFSRSQAATLVPRGLTAVISGNE
;
A
#
# COMPACT_ATOMS: atom_id res chain seq x y z
N MET A 1 -5.82 2.54 30.67
CA MET A 1 -4.44 2.49 31.22
C MET A 1 -3.96 3.94 31.35
N ALA A 2 -3.19 4.30 32.38
CA ALA A 2 -2.85 5.70 32.66
C ALA A 2 -1.91 6.35 31.62
N ASP A 3 -1.38 5.55 30.71
CA ASP A 3 -0.45 5.90 29.62
C ASP A 3 -1.13 6.14 28.27
N GLY A 4 -2.47 6.06 28.20
CA GLY A 4 -3.20 6.19 26.93
C GLY A 4 -3.19 4.93 26.06
N SER A 5 -2.67 3.81 26.55
CA SER A 5 -2.70 2.54 25.82
C SER A 5 -4.13 2.00 25.66
N MET A 6 -4.46 1.53 24.45
CA MET A 6 -5.70 0.82 24.14
C MET A 6 -5.52 -0.68 24.33
N ALA A 7 -6.41 -1.29 25.10
CA ALA A 7 -6.51 -2.74 25.25
C ALA A 7 -7.75 -3.25 24.52
N PHE A 8 -7.56 -4.22 23.62
CA PHE A 8 -8.66 -4.93 22.96
C PHE A 8 -9.18 -6.01 23.92
N ILE A 9 -10.46 -5.93 24.28
CA ILE A 9 -11.08 -6.82 25.27
C ILE A 9 -12.03 -7.85 24.66
N ASP A 10 -12.45 -7.66 23.41
CA ASP A 10 -13.40 -8.51 22.71
C ASP A 10 -12.92 -8.80 21.28
N PHE A 11 -12.99 -10.07 20.90
CA PHE A 11 -12.61 -10.62 19.60
C PHE A 11 -13.72 -11.48 18.98
N GLY A 12 -14.97 -11.38 19.48
CA GLY A 12 -16.11 -12.21 19.06
C GLY A 12 -16.59 -11.97 17.62
N MET A 13 -16.19 -10.87 16.99
CA MET A 13 -16.54 -10.51 15.61
C MET A 13 -15.35 -10.55 14.63
N MET A 14 -14.30 -11.32 14.95
CA MET A 14 -13.14 -11.46 14.08
C MET A 14 -13.45 -12.42 12.91
N ASP A 15 -12.94 -12.07 11.73
CA ASP A 15 -12.96 -12.93 10.55
C ASP A 15 -11.57 -12.96 9.90
N GLN A 16 -11.30 -13.95 9.05
CA GLN A 16 -10.04 -14.10 8.34
C GLN A 16 -10.26 -14.02 6.83
N LEU A 17 -9.51 -13.12 6.20
CA LEU A 17 -9.40 -13.06 4.74
C LEU A 17 -8.40 -14.11 4.26
N SER A 18 -8.79 -14.93 3.29
CA SER A 18 -7.87 -15.83 2.59
C SER A 18 -6.82 -15.01 1.84
N GLN A 19 -5.70 -15.66 1.51
CA GLN A 19 -4.62 -15.01 0.75
C GLN A 19 -5.13 -14.50 -0.61
N ASP A 20 -5.88 -15.32 -1.34
CA ASP A 20 -6.48 -14.97 -2.63
C ASP A 20 -7.40 -13.75 -2.54
N MET A 21 -8.17 -13.62 -1.45
CA MET A 21 -9.01 -12.43 -1.23
C MET A 21 -8.16 -11.18 -1.00
N LYS A 22 -7.06 -11.28 -0.25
CA LYS A 22 -6.14 -10.17 -0.03
C LYS A 22 -5.44 -9.75 -1.32
N GLU A 23 -5.13 -10.69 -2.20
CA GLU A 23 -4.53 -10.41 -3.51
C GLU A 23 -5.56 -9.78 -4.45
N THR A 24 -6.77 -10.35 -4.53
CA THR A 24 -7.85 -9.80 -5.36
C THR A 24 -8.24 -8.39 -4.93
N LEU A 25 -8.33 -8.11 -3.62
CA LEU A 25 -8.61 -6.76 -3.11
C LEU A 25 -7.61 -5.72 -3.61
N VAL A 26 -6.42 -6.16 -3.98
CA VAL A 26 -5.31 -5.28 -4.31
C VAL A 26 -5.24 -5.13 -5.81
N ASP A 27 -5.44 -6.21 -6.55
CA ASP A 27 -5.74 -6.15 -7.97
C ASP A 27 -6.88 -5.15 -8.21
N SER A 28 -7.93 -5.15 -7.38
CA SER A 28 -9.02 -4.17 -7.47
C SER A 28 -8.55 -2.73 -7.29
N VAL A 29 -7.64 -2.47 -6.35
CA VAL A 29 -7.06 -1.12 -6.17
C VAL A 29 -6.22 -0.73 -7.38
N VAL A 30 -5.45 -1.66 -7.94
CA VAL A 30 -4.62 -1.42 -9.13
C VAL A 30 -5.49 -1.13 -10.35
N HIS A 31 -6.50 -1.96 -10.61
CA HIS A 31 -7.46 -1.78 -11.68
C HIS A 31 -8.20 -0.44 -11.53
N LEU A 32 -8.59 -0.07 -10.31
CA LEU A 32 -9.18 1.23 -10.02
C LEU A 32 -8.22 2.38 -10.39
N ILE A 33 -6.99 2.36 -9.89
CA ILE A 33 -5.99 3.43 -10.14
C ILE A 33 -5.66 3.58 -11.63
N ASN A 34 -5.60 2.46 -12.34
CA ASN A 34 -5.34 2.42 -13.78
C ASN A 34 -6.59 2.69 -14.62
N GLN A 35 -7.75 2.92 -14.00
CA GLN A 35 -9.04 3.12 -14.67
C GLN A 35 -9.44 1.92 -15.55
N GLU A 36 -9.01 0.72 -15.17
CA GLU A 36 -9.34 -0.55 -15.82
C GLU A 36 -10.66 -1.10 -15.25
N TYR A 37 -11.76 -0.37 -15.50
CA TYR A 37 -13.07 -0.65 -14.89
C TYR A 37 -13.67 -2.01 -15.28
N ASP A 38 -13.35 -2.54 -16.47
CA ASP A 38 -13.73 -3.90 -16.86
C ASP A 38 -13.13 -4.95 -15.92
N ARG A 39 -11.83 -4.83 -15.62
CA ARG A 39 -11.13 -5.74 -14.70
C ARG A 39 -11.58 -5.55 -13.25
N LEU A 40 -11.87 -4.30 -12.85
CA LEU A 40 -12.46 -4.02 -11.55
C LEU A 40 -13.81 -4.71 -11.37
N ALA A 41 -14.64 -4.75 -12.43
CA ALA A 41 -15.91 -5.44 -12.39
C ALA A 41 -15.75 -6.96 -12.24
N ASP A 42 -14.76 -7.55 -12.92
CA ASP A 42 -14.39 -8.96 -12.75
C ASP A 42 -13.91 -9.27 -11.33
N ASP A 43 -13.19 -8.35 -10.69
CA ASP A 43 -12.76 -8.54 -9.31
C ASP A 43 -13.94 -8.52 -8.33
N PHE A 44 -14.97 -7.70 -8.57
CA PHE A 44 -16.20 -7.76 -7.77
C PHE A 44 -16.89 -9.13 -7.88
N VAL A 45 -16.76 -9.84 -9.00
CA VAL A 45 -17.21 -11.24 -9.11
C VAL A 45 -16.34 -12.16 -8.26
N LYS A 46 -15.00 -12.07 -8.36
CA LYS A 46 -14.07 -12.91 -7.58
C LYS A 46 -14.21 -12.72 -6.07
N LEU A 47 -14.47 -11.49 -5.63
CA LEU A 47 -14.68 -11.13 -4.24
C LEU A 47 -16.08 -11.53 -3.72
N GLY A 48 -16.97 -11.97 -4.61
CA GLY A 48 -18.34 -12.41 -4.29
C GLY A 48 -19.35 -11.28 -4.16
N PHE A 49 -19.00 -10.07 -4.58
CA PHE A 49 -19.94 -8.95 -4.63
C PHE A 49 -20.94 -9.06 -5.79
N LEU A 50 -20.53 -9.72 -6.87
CA LEU A 50 -21.39 -10.07 -8.01
C LEU A 50 -21.39 -11.59 -8.17
N THR A 51 -22.49 -12.15 -8.65
CA THR A 51 -22.54 -13.60 -8.92
C THR A 51 -21.83 -13.92 -10.25
N PRO A 52 -21.22 -15.11 -10.40
CA PRO A 52 -20.43 -15.45 -11.59
C PRO A 52 -21.19 -15.44 -12.92
N ASP A 53 -22.53 -15.51 -12.88
CA ASP A 53 -23.43 -15.51 -14.02
C ASP A 53 -23.86 -14.10 -14.48
N VAL A 54 -23.51 -13.06 -13.73
CA VAL A 54 -23.86 -11.68 -14.07
C VAL A 54 -23.00 -11.18 -15.23
N ASN A 55 -23.64 -10.61 -16.25
CA ASN A 55 -22.94 -9.84 -17.27
C ASN A 55 -22.49 -8.50 -16.66
N VAL A 56 -21.19 -8.34 -16.46
CA VAL A 56 -20.60 -7.16 -15.82
C VAL A 56 -20.50 -5.94 -16.73
N ARG A 57 -20.58 -6.11 -18.06
CA ARG A 57 -20.40 -5.02 -19.04
C ARG A 57 -21.33 -3.81 -18.82
N PRO A 58 -22.62 -3.97 -18.48
CA PRO A 58 -23.50 -2.84 -18.20
C PRO A 58 -23.16 -2.10 -16.91
N ILE A 59 -22.42 -2.72 -15.99
CA ILE A 59 -22.03 -2.16 -14.69
C ILE A 59 -20.84 -1.20 -14.85
N VAL A 60 -19.98 -1.45 -15.84
CA VAL A 60 -18.72 -0.70 -16.07
C VAL A 60 -18.93 0.81 -16.18
N PRO A 61 -19.89 1.34 -16.97
CA PRO A 61 -20.15 2.79 -17.02
C PRO A 61 -20.58 3.38 -15.67
N ALA A 62 -21.32 2.62 -14.87
CA ALA A 62 -21.75 3.06 -13.54
C ALA A 62 -20.56 3.11 -12.57
N LEU A 63 -19.69 2.09 -12.59
CA LEU A 63 -18.43 2.11 -11.83
C LEU A 63 -17.54 3.29 -12.23
N GLN A 64 -17.40 3.53 -13.53
CA GLN A 64 -16.65 4.67 -14.03
C GLN A 64 -17.20 6.00 -13.50
N ALA A 65 -18.52 6.20 -13.56
CA ALA A 65 -19.17 7.43 -13.06
C ALA A 65 -18.97 7.65 -11.55
N VAL A 66 -18.92 6.58 -10.75
CA VAL A 66 -18.61 6.66 -9.31
C VAL A 66 -17.17 7.09 -9.08
N PHE A 67 -16.22 6.46 -9.78
CA PHE A 67 -14.80 6.50 -9.43
C PHE A 67 -13.95 7.49 -10.23
N ASP A 68 -14.38 7.95 -11.42
CA ASP A 68 -13.64 8.96 -12.20
C ASP A 68 -13.43 10.25 -11.40
N GLY A 69 -14.43 10.66 -10.62
CA GLY A 69 -14.33 11.83 -9.73
C GLY A 69 -13.39 11.62 -8.54
N ALA A 70 -13.17 10.37 -8.13
CA ALA A 70 -12.37 10.03 -6.95
C ALA A 70 -10.86 9.98 -7.23
N ILE A 71 -10.47 9.62 -8.45
CA ILE A 71 -9.06 9.41 -8.85
C ILE A 71 -8.33 10.74 -9.16
N GLY A 72 -9.07 11.80 -9.50
CA GLY A 72 -8.52 13.11 -9.85
C GLY A 72 -8.39 14.10 -8.69
N GLU A 73 -9.02 13.82 -7.54
CA GLU A 73 -9.00 14.73 -6.40
C GLU A 73 -7.74 14.53 -5.55
N SER A 74 -7.15 15.63 -5.07
CA SER A 74 -6.08 15.55 -4.06
C SER A 74 -6.60 14.84 -2.80
N VAL A 75 -5.77 14.06 -2.12
CA VAL A 75 -6.11 13.26 -0.93
C VAL A 75 -6.90 14.06 0.14
N GLY A 76 -6.61 15.35 0.33
CA GLY A 76 -7.31 16.22 1.29
C GLY A 76 -8.73 16.66 0.88
N ASN A 77 -9.04 16.61 -0.42
CA ASN A 77 -10.35 16.93 -0.98
C ASN A 77 -11.23 15.70 -1.21
N PHE A 78 -10.66 14.49 -1.08
CA PHE A 78 -11.36 13.24 -1.28
C PHE A 78 -12.56 13.13 -0.32
N ASN A 79 -13.77 13.12 -0.87
CA ASN A 79 -15.00 13.03 -0.10
C ASN A 79 -15.54 11.59 -0.05
N PHE A 80 -15.18 10.87 1.02
CA PHE A 80 -15.61 9.48 1.25
C PHE A 80 -17.14 9.32 1.26
N LYS A 81 -17.87 10.29 1.80
CA LYS A 81 -19.34 10.27 1.84
C LYS A 81 -19.92 10.29 0.43
N SER A 82 -19.44 11.20 -0.42
CA SER A 82 -19.92 11.30 -1.81
C SER A 82 -19.68 10.03 -2.62
N ILE A 83 -18.55 9.35 -2.40
CA ILE A 83 -18.27 8.06 -3.07
C ILE A 83 -19.20 6.97 -2.54
N THR A 84 -19.41 6.92 -1.22
CA THR A 84 -20.32 5.95 -0.60
C THR A 84 -21.76 6.12 -1.07
N ASP A 85 -22.23 7.37 -1.18
CA ASP A 85 -23.58 7.69 -1.68
C ASP A 85 -23.75 7.24 -3.14
N LYS A 86 -22.81 7.62 -4.03
CA LYS A 86 -22.85 7.20 -5.45
C LYS A 86 -22.72 5.69 -5.62
N PHE A 87 -21.86 5.04 -4.85
CA PHE A 87 -21.70 3.58 -4.92
C PHE A 87 -22.95 2.85 -4.42
N SER A 88 -23.67 3.43 -3.44
CA SER A 88 -24.94 2.87 -2.96
C SER A 88 -26.02 2.87 -4.04
N GLU A 89 -26.04 3.87 -4.92
CA GLU A 89 -26.94 3.90 -6.09
C GLU A 89 -26.63 2.75 -7.05
N VAL A 90 -25.35 2.52 -7.36
CA VAL A 90 -24.90 1.39 -8.20
C VAL A 90 -25.30 0.05 -7.57
N MET A 91 -25.16 -0.10 -6.25
CA MET A 91 -25.57 -1.33 -5.57
C MET A 91 -27.08 -1.57 -5.59
N TYR A 92 -27.89 -0.52 -5.74
CA TYR A 92 -29.35 -0.65 -5.87
C TYR A 92 -29.78 -1.00 -7.30
N GLU A 93 -29.09 -0.43 -8.30
CA GLU A 93 -29.42 -0.63 -9.71
C GLU A 93 -28.93 -1.99 -10.26
N TYR A 94 -27.78 -2.46 -9.77
CA TYR A 94 -27.13 -3.69 -10.23
C TYR A 94 -27.19 -4.79 -9.17
N PRO A 95 -27.04 -6.08 -9.53
CA PRO A 95 -27.25 -7.20 -8.60
C PRO A 95 -26.07 -7.42 -7.63
N PHE A 96 -25.58 -6.34 -7.01
CA PHE A 96 -24.58 -6.40 -5.95
C PHE A 96 -25.14 -7.09 -4.72
N ARG A 97 -24.29 -7.90 -4.08
CA ARG A 97 -24.53 -8.53 -2.79
C ARG A 97 -23.32 -8.28 -1.91
N VAL A 98 -23.52 -8.04 -0.63
CA VAL A 98 -22.39 -7.88 0.30
C VAL A 98 -22.11 -9.22 0.97
N PRO A 99 -20.96 -9.87 0.70
CA PRO A 99 -20.61 -11.10 1.40
C PRO A 99 -20.48 -10.86 2.91
N ALA A 100 -20.86 -11.85 3.73
CA ALA A 100 -20.88 -11.71 5.19
C ALA A 100 -19.54 -11.21 5.79
N LYS A 101 -18.42 -11.70 5.24
CA LYS A 101 -17.05 -11.30 5.60
C LYS A 101 -16.83 -9.79 5.46
N PHE A 102 -17.27 -9.24 4.33
CA PHE A 102 -17.18 -7.80 4.06
C PHE A 102 -18.20 -6.99 4.85
N ALA A 103 -19.38 -7.55 5.13
CA ALA A 103 -20.35 -6.90 6.00
C ALA A 103 -19.80 -6.65 7.41
N LEU A 104 -19.03 -7.60 7.96
CA LEU A 104 -18.32 -7.40 9.23
C LEU A 104 -17.27 -6.30 9.14
N ILE A 105 -16.41 -6.32 8.11
CA ILE A 105 -15.37 -5.31 7.89
C ILE A 105 -15.97 -3.90 7.75
N ILE A 106 -16.97 -3.75 6.88
CA ILE A 106 -17.66 -2.47 6.65
C ILE A 106 -18.30 -1.98 7.95
N ARG A 107 -19.01 -2.85 8.67
CA ARG A 107 -19.63 -2.48 9.95
C ARG A 107 -18.60 -2.03 10.98
N SER A 108 -17.47 -2.74 11.10
CA SER A 108 -16.38 -2.35 12.00
C SER A 108 -15.81 -0.99 11.64
N LEU A 109 -15.53 -0.73 10.35
CA LEU A 109 -15.01 0.55 9.88
C LEU A 109 -16.00 1.70 10.14
N VAL A 110 -17.27 1.54 9.74
CA VAL A 110 -18.31 2.56 9.94
C VAL A 110 -18.54 2.85 11.43
N THR A 111 -18.46 1.82 12.28
CA THR A 111 -18.59 1.98 13.74
C THR A 111 -17.40 2.75 14.32
N GLN A 112 -16.17 2.43 13.89
CA GLN A 112 -14.95 3.13 14.31
C GLN A 112 -14.93 4.58 13.84
N GLU A 113 -15.33 4.82 12.58
CA GLU A 113 -15.45 6.17 12.02
C GLU A 113 -16.54 6.97 12.74
N GLY A 114 -17.71 6.37 12.98
CA GLY A 114 -18.78 6.98 13.76
C GLY A 114 -18.32 7.39 15.15
N LEU A 115 -17.60 6.52 15.87
CA LEU A 115 -17.00 6.85 17.16
C LEU A 115 -15.98 8.00 17.04
N ALA A 116 -15.09 7.96 16.05
CA ALA A 116 -14.12 9.03 15.82
C ALA A 116 -14.80 10.39 15.56
N LEU A 117 -15.90 10.39 14.79
CA LEU A 117 -16.71 11.58 14.51
C LEU A 117 -17.41 12.15 15.74
N THR A 118 -17.77 11.30 16.73
CA THR A 118 -18.32 11.80 18.00
C THR A 118 -17.29 12.58 18.83
N LEU A 119 -15.99 12.25 18.67
CA LEU A 119 -14.88 12.92 19.37
C LEU A 119 -14.34 14.11 18.58
N ASN A 120 -14.26 13.99 17.25
CA ASN A 120 -13.80 15.03 16.35
C ASN A 120 -14.73 15.10 15.13
N PRO A 121 -15.66 16.08 15.07
CA PRO A 121 -16.57 16.24 13.93
C PRO A 121 -15.88 16.50 12.58
N GLY A 122 -14.62 16.97 12.59
CA GLY A 122 -13.79 17.17 11.40
C GLY A 122 -12.94 15.95 11.04
N PHE A 123 -13.13 14.80 11.70
CA PHE A 123 -12.37 13.59 11.43
C PHE A 123 -12.57 13.12 9.99
N LYS A 124 -11.47 12.83 9.29
CA LYS A 124 -11.46 12.23 7.97
C LYS A 124 -10.55 11.01 8.00
N ILE A 125 -11.13 9.82 7.81
CA ILE A 125 -10.40 8.56 7.84
C ILE A 125 -9.22 8.52 6.85
N VAL A 126 -9.37 9.16 5.69
CA VAL A 126 -8.36 9.20 4.63
C VAL A 126 -7.10 9.94 5.07
N GLU A 127 -7.23 11.01 5.85
CA GLU A 127 -6.08 11.79 6.34
C GLU A 127 -5.20 10.98 7.30
N ILE A 128 -5.78 9.98 7.97
CA ILE A 128 -5.06 9.05 8.87
C ILE A 128 -4.56 7.81 8.13
N ALA A 129 -5.37 7.25 7.24
CA ALA A 129 -5.04 6.02 6.53
C ALA A 129 -3.95 6.22 5.47
N TYR A 130 -3.96 7.34 4.75
CA TYR A 130 -3.03 7.56 3.64
C TYR A 130 -1.56 7.60 4.07
N PRO A 131 -1.15 8.35 5.13
CA PRO A 131 0.22 8.30 5.64
C PRO A 131 0.67 6.89 6.00
N TYR A 132 -0.19 6.13 6.68
CA TYR A 132 0.11 4.75 7.05
C TYR A 132 0.32 3.84 5.83
N VAL A 133 -0.55 3.92 4.82
CA VAL A 133 -0.44 3.11 3.59
C VAL A 133 0.78 3.53 2.77
N ALA A 134 1.00 4.83 2.56
CA ALA A 134 2.15 5.35 1.84
C ALA A 134 3.46 4.87 2.49
N ARG A 135 3.56 4.98 3.82
CA ARG A 135 4.67 4.44 4.61
C ARG A 135 4.86 2.94 4.38
N ARG A 136 3.78 2.15 4.50
CA ARG A 136 3.86 0.68 4.34
C ARG A 136 4.33 0.27 2.94
N LEU A 137 3.83 0.95 1.91
CA LEU A 137 4.24 0.70 0.52
C LEU A 137 5.70 1.07 0.30
N LEU A 138 6.14 2.24 0.77
CA LEU A 138 7.53 2.69 0.67
C LEU A 138 8.51 1.74 1.38
N MET A 139 8.11 1.13 2.51
CA MET A 139 8.93 0.15 3.22
C MET A 139 9.16 -1.15 2.45
N GLY A 140 8.23 -1.53 1.56
CA GLY A 140 8.42 -2.68 0.66
C GLY A 140 8.78 -4.00 1.37
N GLU A 141 8.29 -4.22 2.60
CA GLU A 141 8.71 -5.35 3.47
C GLU A 141 8.48 -6.74 2.85
N THR A 142 7.54 -6.84 1.90
CA THR A 142 7.22 -8.07 1.19
C THR A 142 7.31 -7.86 -0.32
N GLU A 143 7.46 -8.95 -1.06
CA GLU A 143 7.44 -8.90 -2.53
C GLU A 143 6.12 -8.32 -3.06
N SER A 144 4.99 -8.68 -2.45
CA SER A 144 3.69 -8.13 -2.83
C SER A 144 3.62 -6.62 -2.62
N LEU A 145 4.13 -6.10 -1.50
CA LEU A 145 4.20 -4.64 -1.26
C LEU A 145 5.11 -3.93 -2.25
N ARG A 146 6.24 -4.53 -2.63
CA ARG A 146 7.13 -3.99 -3.67
C ARG A 146 6.43 -3.91 -5.02
N ARG A 147 5.73 -4.97 -5.45
CA ARG A 147 4.96 -4.97 -6.70
C ARG A 147 3.89 -3.88 -6.71
N ARG A 148 3.16 -3.72 -5.61
CA ARG A 148 2.13 -2.67 -5.44
C ARG A 148 2.69 -1.27 -5.47
N LEU A 149 3.86 -1.06 -4.84
CA LEU A 149 4.54 0.23 -4.93
C LEU A 149 4.87 0.55 -6.39
N ILE A 150 5.36 -0.42 -7.16
CA ILE A 150 5.63 -0.25 -8.59
C ILE A 150 4.34 0.09 -9.35
N GLU A 151 3.25 -0.65 -9.13
CA GLU A 151 1.96 -0.37 -9.78
C GLU A 151 1.40 1.02 -9.45
N VAL A 152 1.57 1.50 -8.22
CA VAL A 152 1.14 2.85 -7.84
C VAL A 152 2.00 3.92 -8.52
N LEU A 153 3.30 3.66 -8.66
CA LEU A 153 4.27 4.59 -9.23
C LEU A 153 4.33 4.58 -10.75
N PHE A 154 3.80 3.58 -11.42
CA PHE A 154 3.77 3.50 -12.89
C PHE A 154 2.32 3.43 -13.40
N LYS A 155 1.98 4.34 -14.31
CA LYS A 155 0.69 4.33 -15.02
C LYS A 155 0.96 4.31 -16.53
N ASP A 156 0.40 3.36 -17.26
CA ASP A 156 0.60 3.21 -18.72
C ASP A 156 2.08 3.14 -19.14
N GLY A 157 2.94 2.52 -18.32
CA GLY A 157 4.38 2.47 -18.52
C GLY A 157 5.13 3.77 -18.19
N ARG A 158 4.42 4.81 -17.75
CA ARG A 158 4.96 6.12 -17.39
C ARG A 158 5.15 6.27 -15.90
N PHE A 159 6.28 6.81 -15.47
CA PHE A 159 6.54 7.00 -14.05
C PHE A 159 5.85 8.25 -13.50
N GLN A 160 5.16 8.07 -12.38
CA GLN A 160 4.36 9.08 -11.73
C GLN A 160 5.19 9.80 -10.65
N TRP A 161 6.11 10.68 -11.08
CA TRP A 161 7.01 11.44 -10.20
C TRP A 161 6.28 12.14 -9.05
N GLN A 162 5.16 12.80 -9.36
CA GLN A 162 4.36 13.53 -8.36
C GLN A 162 3.76 12.58 -7.30
N ARG A 163 3.40 11.35 -7.67
CA ARG A 163 2.89 10.36 -6.71
C ARG A 163 3.97 9.96 -5.72
N LEU A 164 5.19 9.66 -6.20
CA LEU A 164 6.31 9.34 -5.32
C LEU A 164 6.62 10.50 -4.37
N GLU A 165 6.69 11.73 -4.91
CA GLU A 165 6.97 12.92 -4.11
C GLU A 165 5.92 13.11 -3.00
N ASN A 166 4.64 12.99 -3.35
CA ASN A 166 3.54 13.10 -2.39
C ASN A 166 3.61 12.00 -1.32
N MET A 167 3.89 10.75 -1.71
CA MET A 167 4.01 9.63 -0.77
C MET A 167 5.15 9.84 0.23
N ILE A 168 6.33 10.27 -0.23
CA ILE A 168 7.48 10.52 0.65
C ILE A 168 7.18 11.67 1.60
N ARG A 169 6.65 12.79 1.08
CA ARG A 169 6.31 13.98 1.88
C ARG A 169 5.30 13.64 2.98
N ILE A 170 4.27 12.87 2.64
CA ILE A 170 3.24 12.46 3.58
C ILE A 170 3.79 11.44 4.59
N ALA A 171 4.62 10.49 4.16
CA ALA A 171 5.26 9.54 5.07
C ALA A 171 6.23 10.22 6.05
N GLN A 172 6.98 11.24 5.63
CA GLN A 172 7.86 12.03 6.49
C GLN A 172 7.12 12.85 7.56
N SER A 173 5.84 13.16 7.34
CA SER A 173 5.04 13.90 8.33
C SER A 173 4.60 13.05 9.54
N ASP A 174 4.73 11.72 9.45
CA ASP A 174 4.43 10.78 10.53
C ASP A 174 5.70 10.47 11.34
N GLN A 175 5.63 10.60 12.68
CA GLN A 175 6.77 10.43 13.59
C GLN A 175 7.40 9.02 13.54
N GLY A 176 6.71 8.03 12.97
CA GLY A 176 7.18 6.64 12.86
C GLY A 176 7.96 6.30 11.59
N PHE A 177 8.16 7.22 10.64
CA PHE A 177 8.86 6.91 9.39
C PHE A 177 10.34 7.32 9.43
N ASN A 178 11.23 6.35 9.22
CA ASN A 178 12.66 6.61 9.04
C ASN A 178 13.06 6.32 7.60
N LEU A 179 13.49 7.35 6.88
CA LEU A 179 13.79 7.27 5.46
C LEU A 179 15.08 6.47 5.18
N ILE A 180 16.09 6.51 6.07
CA ILE A 180 17.38 5.87 5.84
C ILE A 180 17.30 4.35 5.66
N PRO A 181 16.72 3.56 6.60
CA PRO A 181 16.62 2.11 6.43
C PRO A 181 15.71 1.76 5.25
N THR A 182 14.67 2.56 5.01
CA THR A 182 13.74 2.39 3.88
C THR A 182 14.45 2.58 2.54
N ALA A 183 15.24 3.64 2.39
CA ALA A 183 16.04 3.90 1.21
C ALA A 183 17.15 2.85 1.00
N GLY A 184 17.73 2.35 2.10
CA GLY A 184 18.67 1.23 2.07
C GLY A 184 18.05 -0.04 1.49
N LEU A 185 16.85 -0.42 1.96
CA LEU A 185 16.08 -1.55 1.42
C LEU A 185 15.71 -1.35 -0.06
N GLY A 186 15.28 -0.14 -0.43
CA GLY A 186 14.99 0.22 -1.80
C GLY A 186 16.21 0.09 -2.72
N MET A 187 17.37 0.60 -2.30
CA MET A 187 18.63 0.45 -3.04
C MET A 187 19.08 -1.00 -3.14
N GLN A 188 18.98 -1.77 -2.05
CA GLN A 188 19.30 -3.19 -2.07
C GLN A 188 18.42 -3.94 -3.07
N PHE A 189 17.11 -3.67 -3.07
CA PHE A 189 16.21 -4.25 -4.05
C PHE A 189 16.60 -3.82 -5.47
N LEU A 190 16.88 -2.54 -5.69
CA LEU A 190 17.35 -2.05 -6.99
C LEU A 190 18.67 -2.68 -7.43
N MET A 191 19.55 -3.13 -6.52
CA MET A 191 20.79 -3.83 -6.86
C MET A 191 20.63 -5.34 -6.99
N SER A 192 19.54 -5.91 -6.49
CA SER A 192 19.24 -7.35 -6.59
C SER A 192 18.87 -7.79 -8.01
N ASP A 193 18.86 -9.11 -8.27
CA ASP A 193 18.43 -9.67 -9.55
C ASP A 193 16.94 -9.43 -9.78
N GLU A 194 16.12 -9.49 -8.73
CA GLU A 194 14.68 -9.19 -8.77
C GLU A 194 14.40 -7.71 -9.11
N GLY A 195 15.36 -6.82 -8.83
CA GLY A 195 15.27 -5.39 -9.14
C GLY A 195 15.50 -5.02 -10.59
N GLN A 196 15.88 -5.97 -11.46
CA GLN A 196 16.24 -5.69 -12.85
C GLN A 196 15.12 -4.99 -13.63
N TYR A 197 13.88 -5.46 -13.46
CA TYR A 197 12.72 -4.85 -14.09
C TYR A 197 12.55 -3.39 -13.64
N LEU A 198 12.61 -3.14 -12.33
CA LEU A 198 12.46 -1.79 -11.80
C LEU A 198 13.60 -0.86 -12.23
N ARG A 199 14.85 -1.35 -12.31
CA ARG A 199 15.97 -0.57 -12.87
C ARG A 199 15.69 -0.13 -14.30
N GLN A 200 15.20 -1.02 -15.15
CA GLN A 200 14.86 -0.71 -16.53
C GLN A 200 13.72 0.31 -16.62
N GLN A 201 12.69 0.16 -15.77
CA GLN A 201 11.56 1.08 -15.72
C GLN A 201 11.98 2.48 -15.22
N ILE A 202 12.84 2.57 -14.21
CA ILE A 202 13.40 3.85 -13.74
C ILE A 202 14.28 4.49 -14.81
N LEU A 203 15.12 3.70 -15.51
CA LEU A 203 15.93 4.21 -16.61
C LEU A 203 15.05 4.75 -17.74
N ALA A 204 14.01 4.02 -18.12
CA ALA A 204 13.04 4.47 -19.11
C ALA A 204 12.37 5.77 -18.67
N ALA A 205 11.92 5.84 -17.41
CA ALA A 205 11.30 7.01 -16.79
C ALA A 205 12.22 8.24 -16.76
N LEU A 206 13.52 8.06 -16.54
CA LEU A 206 14.48 9.16 -16.55
C LEU A 206 14.67 9.75 -17.94
N THR A 207 14.43 8.97 -19.00
CA THR A 207 14.60 9.34 -20.41
C THR A 207 13.27 9.49 -21.16
N GLU A 208 12.15 9.49 -20.43
CA GLU A 208 10.80 9.51 -20.99
C GLU A 208 10.54 10.82 -21.75
N ASP A 209 9.61 10.79 -22.72
CA ASP A 209 9.27 11.92 -23.59
C ASP A 209 10.49 12.56 -24.33
N ASN A 210 11.55 11.78 -24.56
CA ASN A 210 12.79 12.19 -25.23
C ASN A 210 13.52 13.35 -24.49
N ARG A 211 13.32 13.45 -23.17
CA ARG A 211 13.99 14.42 -22.31
C ARG A 211 14.52 13.74 -21.05
N LEU A 212 15.51 14.35 -20.42
CA LEU A 212 15.95 13.95 -19.10
C LEU A 212 15.07 14.63 -18.05
N HIS A 213 14.40 13.85 -17.20
CA HIS A 213 13.56 14.35 -16.10
C HIS A 213 14.38 14.87 -14.91
N THR A 214 15.35 15.76 -15.17
CA THR A 214 16.29 16.27 -14.16
C THR A 214 15.62 17.14 -13.10
N GLU A 215 14.54 17.84 -13.45
CA GLU A 215 13.81 18.68 -12.51
C GLU A 215 13.06 17.84 -11.47
N GLU A 216 12.39 16.78 -11.92
CA GLU A 216 11.69 15.82 -11.07
C GLU A 216 12.66 15.13 -10.11
N VAL A 217 13.81 14.69 -10.63
CA VAL A 217 14.89 14.10 -9.82
C VAL A 217 15.42 15.12 -8.80
N PHE A 218 15.60 16.38 -9.20
CA PHE A 218 16.07 17.42 -8.28
C PHE A 218 15.07 17.73 -7.18
N ARG A 219 13.76 17.75 -7.48
CA ARG A 219 12.70 17.91 -6.47
C ARG A 219 12.69 16.77 -5.47
N LEU A 220 12.77 15.53 -5.95
CA LEU A 220 12.87 14.36 -5.09
C LEU A 220 14.14 14.41 -4.24
N TRP A 221 15.30 14.73 -4.84
CA TRP A 221 16.56 14.89 -4.11
C TRP A 221 16.43 15.94 -2.99
N HIS A 222 15.83 17.09 -3.28
CA HIS A 222 15.63 18.13 -2.27
C HIS A 222 14.70 17.69 -1.12
N LEU A 223 13.75 16.78 -1.38
CA LEU A 223 12.85 16.23 -0.38
C LEU A 223 13.57 15.27 0.58
N VAL A 224 14.59 14.56 0.10
CA VAL A 224 15.25 13.47 0.84
C VAL A 224 16.66 13.78 1.31
N LYS A 225 17.33 14.79 0.74
CA LYS A 225 18.77 15.09 0.98
C LYS A 225 19.13 15.29 2.45
N ASP A 226 18.22 15.85 3.25
CA ASP A 226 18.49 16.21 4.64
C ASP A 226 18.45 14.97 5.54
N ASP A 227 17.66 13.96 5.14
CA ASP A 227 17.59 12.64 5.77
C ASP A 227 18.65 11.69 5.21
N LEU A 228 19.03 11.84 3.94
CA LEU A 228 19.92 10.93 3.21
C LEU A 228 21.35 11.48 3.13
N GLN A 229 22.10 11.33 4.22
CA GLN A 229 23.55 11.51 4.16
C GLN A 229 24.18 10.31 3.42
N PRO A 230 24.98 10.51 2.35
CA PRO A 230 25.55 9.41 1.55
C PRO A 230 26.27 8.36 2.39
N ASN A 231 27.05 8.79 3.40
CA ASN A 231 27.79 7.89 4.29
C ASN A 231 26.87 7.01 5.16
N GLN A 232 25.71 7.53 5.55
CA GLN A 232 24.74 6.79 6.36
C GLN A 232 23.93 5.80 5.53
N LEU A 233 23.64 6.15 4.26
CA LEU A 233 22.99 5.27 3.30
C LEU A 233 23.81 3.99 3.02
N PHE A 234 25.11 4.15 2.73
CA PHE A 234 26.00 2.99 2.54
C PHE A 234 26.09 2.13 3.80
N GLY A 235 26.16 2.74 4.98
CA GLY A 235 26.16 2.02 6.26
C GLY A 235 24.86 1.26 6.53
N ALA A 236 23.70 1.85 6.21
CA ALA A 236 22.40 1.23 6.38
C ALA A 236 22.18 0.08 5.39
N ALA A 237 22.55 0.25 4.12
CA ALA A 237 22.49 -0.84 3.14
C ALA A 237 23.38 -2.02 3.57
N TRP A 238 24.58 -1.74 4.10
CA TRP A 238 25.50 -2.76 4.59
C TRP A 238 25.01 -3.46 5.87
N SER A 239 24.38 -2.73 6.80
CA SER A 239 23.85 -3.32 8.03
C SER A 239 22.64 -4.23 7.78
N VAL A 240 21.79 -3.89 6.80
CA VAL A 240 20.70 -4.77 6.35
C VAL A 240 21.27 -6.05 5.72
N LEU A 241 22.29 -5.95 4.86
CA LEU A 241 23.00 -7.12 4.29
C LEU A 241 23.60 -8.01 5.40
N ALA A 242 24.28 -7.40 6.37
CA ALA A 242 24.88 -8.11 7.48
C ALA A 242 23.82 -8.77 8.40
N GLY A 243 22.68 -8.12 8.59
CA GLY A 243 21.54 -8.67 9.35
C GLY A 243 20.90 -9.87 8.69
N PHE A 244 20.71 -9.83 7.37
CA PHE A 244 20.18 -10.95 6.58
C PHE A 244 21.16 -12.13 6.51
N SER A 245 22.46 -11.86 6.39
CA SER A 245 23.51 -12.88 6.46
C SER A 245 23.53 -13.56 7.83
N ARG A 246 23.35 -12.81 8.92
CA ARG A 246 23.26 -13.39 10.28
C ARG A 246 21.99 -14.20 10.49
N SER A 247 20.84 -13.81 9.93
CA SER A 247 19.61 -14.59 10.04
C SER A 247 19.66 -15.87 9.20
N GLN A 248 20.28 -15.84 8.01
CA GLN A 248 20.59 -17.05 7.22
C GLN A 248 21.67 -17.93 7.88
N ALA A 249 22.67 -17.34 8.53
CA ALA A 249 23.67 -18.10 9.28
C ALA A 249 23.04 -18.80 10.51
N ALA A 250 22.09 -18.14 11.18
CA ALA A 250 21.37 -18.71 12.32
C ALA A 250 20.44 -19.87 11.92
N THR A 251 19.91 -19.89 10.70
CA THR A 251 19.14 -21.03 10.16
C THR A 251 20.02 -22.17 9.64
N LEU A 252 21.31 -21.93 9.41
CA LEU A 252 22.30 -22.93 9.01
C LEU A 252 23.05 -23.56 10.19
N VAL A 253 22.90 -23.06 11.43
CA VAL A 253 23.39 -23.75 12.63
C VAL A 253 22.52 -24.99 12.84
N PRO A 254 23.05 -26.21 12.70
CA PRO A 254 22.27 -27.41 12.97
C PRO A 254 21.76 -27.36 14.41
N ARG A 255 20.48 -27.66 14.63
CA ARG A 255 19.82 -27.73 15.96
C ARG A 255 20.48 -28.70 16.96
N GLY A 256 21.57 -29.38 16.59
CA GLY A 256 22.36 -30.26 17.44
C GLY A 256 23.63 -29.65 18.05
N LEU A 257 24.06 -28.44 17.67
CA LEU A 257 25.33 -27.86 18.15
C LEU A 257 25.20 -26.96 19.41
N THR A 258 23.98 -26.57 19.80
CA THR A 258 23.74 -25.88 21.07
C THR A 258 23.77 -26.79 22.30
N ALA A 259 23.64 -28.12 22.11
CA ALA A 259 23.67 -29.09 23.22
C ALA A 259 25.09 -29.53 23.63
N VAL A 260 26.11 -29.25 22.82
CA VAL A 260 27.51 -29.69 23.09
C VAL A 260 28.32 -28.61 23.82
N ILE A 261 27.82 -27.38 23.92
CA ILE A 261 28.53 -26.26 24.58
C ILE A 261 28.01 -26.00 26.00
N SER A 262 26.92 -26.65 26.46
CA SER A 262 26.41 -26.52 27.83
C SER A 262 26.78 -27.69 28.75
N GLY A 263 27.88 -28.41 28.46
CA GLY A 263 28.33 -29.55 29.24
C GLY A 263 29.81 -29.44 29.62
N ASN A 264 30.11 -28.61 30.62
CA ASN A 264 31.20 -28.81 31.59
C ASN A 264 31.10 -27.76 32.71
N GLU A 265 30.26 -28.06 33.70
CA GLU A 265 30.54 -28.18 35.15
C GLU A 265 29.22 -28.12 35.93
#